data_AF-A0A5R9FTL0-F1
#
_entry.id   AF-A0A5R9FTL0-F1
#
_cell.length_a   1.000
_cell.length_b   1.000
_cell.length_c   1.000
_cell.angle_alpha   90.00
_cell.angle_beta   90.00
_cell.angle_gamma   90.00
#
_symmetry.space_group_name_H-M   'P 1'
#
loop_
_entity.id
_entity.type
_entity.pdbx_description
1 polymer ?
#
loop_
_entity_poly.entity_id
_entity_poly.type
_entity_poly.pdbx_seq_one_letter_code
_entity_poly.pdbx_strand_id
1 'polypeptide(L)'
;MPDAELAARIRTEITRHPRHHDQHAWLAGTRLLRPDQAPDCGTTLCVAGWTAHLTGYTLERDSGIVRAFRPGIPRGYVDDVARVELGLTEDDARTLFATRRTRAEVLAALGQLADGAAAIDWPTIWATQPPE
;
A
#
# COMPACT_ATOMS: atom_id res chain seq x y z
N MET A 1 -9.52 9.22 10.13
CA MET A 1 -9.86 7.86 10.59
C MET A 1 -9.57 6.94 9.43
N PRO A 2 -8.99 5.75 9.68
CA PRO A 2 -8.66 4.84 8.59
C PRO A 2 -9.86 4.37 7.79
N ASP A 3 -9.66 4.15 6.49
CA ASP A 3 -10.68 3.59 5.60
C ASP A 3 -10.63 2.05 5.66
N ALA A 4 -11.57 1.47 6.40
CA ALA A 4 -11.67 0.03 6.61
C ALA A 4 -11.98 -0.75 5.32
N GLU A 5 -12.82 -0.20 4.44
CA GLU A 5 -13.20 -0.85 3.18
C GLU A 5 -12.00 -0.90 2.23
N LEU A 6 -11.29 0.22 2.11
CA LEU A 6 -10.07 0.30 1.31
C LEU A 6 -8.99 -0.65 1.86
N ALA A 7 -8.79 -0.71 3.17
CA ALA A 7 -7.85 -1.64 3.79
C ALA A 7 -8.21 -3.11 3.49
N ALA A 8 -9.49 -3.47 3.61
CA ALA A 8 -9.99 -4.82 3.27
C ALA A 8 -9.75 -5.17 1.80
N ARG A 9 -9.95 -4.20 0.90
CA ARG A 9 -9.71 -4.37 -0.54
C ARG A 9 -8.23 -4.57 -0.84
N ILE A 10 -7.33 -3.75 -0.30
CA ILE A 10 -5.88 -3.92 -0.47
C ILE A 10 -5.42 -5.28 0.06
N ARG A 11 -5.89 -5.67 1.26
CA ARG A 11 -5.59 -6.97 1.85
C ARG A 11 -6.02 -8.12 0.93
N THR A 12 -7.19 -8.00 0.33
CA THR A 12 -7.72 -8.98 -0.63
C THR A 12 -6.83 -9.09 -1.87
N GLU A 13 -6.43 -7.97 -2.46
CA GLU A 13 -5.54 -7.95 -3.64
C GLU A 13 -4.18 -8.59 -3.32
N ILE A 14 -3.52 -8.20 -2.23
CA ILE A 14 -2.24 -8.78 -1.83
C ILE A 14 -2.34 -10.29 -1.56
N THR A 15 -3.45 -10.73 -0.98
CA THR A 15 -3.69 -12.15 -0.67
C THR A 15 -3.95 -12.97 -1.93
N ARG A 16 -4.78 -12.46 -2.87
CA ARG A 16 -5.11 -13.16 -4.12
C ARG A 16 -3.97 -13.12 -5.13
N HIS A 17 -3.15 -12.08 -5.08
CA HIS A 17 -2.11 -11.79 -6.05
C HIS A 17 -0.73 -11.61 -5.39
N PRO A 18 -0.21 -12.61 -4.64
CA PRO A 18 1.02 -12.46 -3.86
C PRO A 18 2.27 -12.19 -4.71
N ARG A 19 2.25 -12.54 -6.01
CA ARG A 19 3.33 -12.22 -6.95
C ARG A 19 3.36 -10.75 -7.37
N HIS A 20 2.29 -10.00 -7.15
CA HIS A 20 2.16 -8.58 -7.45
C HIS A 20 2.37 -7.70 -6.20
N HIS A 21 2.67 -8.30 -5.03
CA HIS A 21 3.03 -7.57 -3.82
C HIS A 21 4.53 -7.69 -3.52
N ASP A 22 5.18 -6.53 -3.47
CA ASP A 22 6.57 -6.38 -3.05
C ASP A 22 6.72 -5.10 -2.23
N GLN A 23 7.07 -5.22 -0.95
CA GLN A 23 7.21 -4.08 -0.07
C GLN A 23 8.45 -3.22 -0.36
N HIS A 24 9.43 -3.76 -1.10
CA HIS A 24 10.65 -3.04 -1.49
C HIS A 24 10.45 -2.08 -2.65
N ALA A 25 9.35 -2.21 -3.40
CA ALA A 25 9.12 -1.44 -4.62
C ALA A 25 7.74 -0.78 -4.61
N TRP A 26 7.72 0.54 -4.70
CA TRP A 26 6.47 1.30 -4.85
C TRP A 26 5.75 0.97 -6.16
N LEU A 27 6.53 0.86 -7.24
CA LEU A 27 6.13 0.36 -8.56
C LEU A 27 7.35 -0.27 -9.23
N ALA A 28 7.30 -1.57 -9.50
CA ALA A 28 8.30 -2.26 -10.32
C ALA A 28 7.65 -2.97 -11.51
N GLY A 29 8.47 -3.44 -12.45
CA GLY A 29 8.00 -4.07 -13.70
C GLY A 29 7.52 -3.09 -14.78
N THR A 30 7.04 -1.90 -14.42
CA THR A 30 6.62 -0.85 -15.37
C THR A 30 7.08 0.55 -14.94
N ARG A 31 6.95 1.52 -15.85
CA ARG A 31 7.11 2.96 -15.56
C ARG A 31 5.77 3.68 -15.39
N LEU A 32 4.67 3.09 -15.84
CA LEU A 32 3.34 3.70 -15.80
C LEU A 32 2.30 2.60 -15.53
N LEU A 33 1.40 2.86 -14.59
CA LEU A 33 0.23 2.02 -14.31
C LEU A 33 -1.00 2.91 -14.15
N ARG A 34 -1.95 2.81 -15.08
CA ARG A 34 -3.22 3.58 -15.03
C ARG A 34 -4.21 2.90 -14.07
N PRO A 35 -5.18 3.64 -13.51
CA PRO A 35 -6.12 3.09 -12.54
C PRO A 35 -7.03 1.97 -13.08
N ASP A 36 -7.27 1.95 -14.38
CA ASP A 36 -8.07 0.93 -15.07
C ASP A 36 -7.26 -0.29 -15.51
N GLN A 37 -5.93 -0.27 -15.31
CA GLN A 37 -5.03 -1.36 -15.69
C GLN A 37 -4.69 -2.23 -14.49
N ALA A 38 -4.99 -3.52 -14.56
CA ALA A 38 -4.45 -4.46 -13.59
C ALA A 38 -2.92 -4.56 -13.72
N PRO A 39 -2.17 -4.83 -12.63
CA PRO A 39 -0.74 -5.11 -12.72
C PRO A 39 -0.44 -6.31 -13.65
N ASP A 40 0.32 -6.07 -14.72
CA ASP A 40 0.75 -7.12 -15.64
C ASP A 40 1.78 -8.08 -15.00
N CYS A 41 2.06 -9.20 -15.66
CA CYS A 41 3.09 -10.15 -15.21
C CYS A 41 4.44 -9.42 -14.98
N GLY A 42 4.99 -9.55 -13.76
CA GLY A 42 6.23 -8.88 -13.37
C GLY A 42 6.06 -7.48 -12.80
N THR A 43 4.86 -6.88 -12.86
CA THR A 43 4.54 -5.64 -12.16
C THR A 43 4.30 -5.93 -10.68
N THR A 44 4.95 -5.20 -9.78
CA THR A 44 4.73 -5.31 -8.34
C THR A 44 4.49 -3.95 -7.71
N LEU A 45 3.68 -3.95 -6.65
CA LEU A 45 3.34 -2.78 -5.85
C LEU A 45 3.53 -3.11 -4.36
N CYS A 46 4.03 -2.14 -3.59
CA CYS A 46 3.93 -2.15 -2.14
C CYS A 46 2.50 -1.74 -1.70
N VAL A 47 2.23 -1.72 -0.40
CA VAL A 47 0.92 -1.25 0.12
C VAL A 47 0.58 0.14 -0.39
N ALA A 48 1.50 1.10 -0.34
CA ALA A 48 1.23 2.46 -0.81
C ALA A 48 0.89 2.50 -2.32
N GLY A 49 1.59 1.71 -3.14
CA GLY A 49 1.29 1.57 -4.56
C GLY A 49 -0.11 0.99 -4.79
N TRP A 50 -0.46 -0.08 -4.07
CA TRP A 50 -1.81 -0.66 -4.13
C TRP A 50 -2.89 0.33 -3.70
N THR A 51 -2.68 1.06 -2.60
CA THR A 51 -3.62 2.08 -2.13
C THR A 51 -3.91 3.11 -3.21
N ALA A 52 -2.87 3.76 -3.75
CA ALA A 52 -3.04 4.80 -4.76
C ALA A 52 -3.68 4.27 -6.04
N HIS A 53 -3.29 3.06 -6.49
CA HIS A 53 -3.87 2.45 -7.68
C HIS A 53 -5.38 2.15 -7.50
N LEU A 54 -5.77 1.56 -6.36
CA LEU A 54 -7.15 1.17 -6.08
C LEU A 54 -8.09 2.37 -5.84
N THR A 55 -7.55 3.54 -5.49
CA THR A 55 -8.29 4.81 -5.33
C THR A 55 -8.28 5.69 -6.59
N GLY A 56 -7.90 5.11 -7.73
CA GLY A 56 -8.08 5.75 -9.04
C GLY A 56 -6.93 6.63 -9.49
N TYR A 57 -5.76 6.57 -8.84
CA TYR A 57 -4.57 7.29 -9.30
C TYR A 57 -3.84 6.50 -10.39
N THR A 58 -3.28 7.24 -11.34
CA THR A 58 -2.21 6.75 -12.21
C THR A 58 -0.89 6.84 -11.45
N LEU A 59 -0.11 5.76 -11.49
CA LEU A 59 1.24 5.72 -10.95
C LEU A 59 2.26 5.90 -12.07
N GLU A 60 3.20 6.81 -11.86
CA GLU A 60 4.30 7.07 -12.79
C GLU A 60 5.63 7.00 -12.02
N ARG A 61 6.55 6.19 -12.51
CA ARG A 61 7.90 6.08 -11.99
C ARG A 61 8.88 6.79 -12.90
N ASP A 62 9.51 7.84 -12.37
CA ASP A 62 10.56 8.58 -13.03
C ASP A 62 11.77 8.70 -12.10
N SER A 63 12.95 8.35 -12.62
CA SER A 63 14.23 8.51 -11.91
C SER A 63 14.26 7.92 -10.49
N GLY A 64 13.57 6.78 -10.30
CA GLY A 64 13.49 6.07 -9.01
C GLY A 64 12.41 6.58 -8.06
N ILE A 65 11.74 7.69 -8.39
CA ILE A 65 10.63 8.25 -7.62
C ILE A 65 9.32 7.77 -8.24
N VAL A 66 8.36 7.34 -7.42
CA VAL A 66 6.99 7.05 -7.88
C VAL A 66 6.06 8.16 -7.42
N ARG A 67 5.33 8.73 -8.38
CA ARG A 67 4.31 9.74 -8.15
C ARG A 67 2.94 9.19 -8.51
N ALA A 68 1.93 9.67 -7.78
CA ALA A 68 0.54 9.38 -8.04
C ALA A 68 -0.17 10.64 -8.54
N PHE A 69 -1.05 10.50 -9.53
CA PHE A 69 -1.88 11.60 -10.01
C PHE A 69 -3.25 11.14 -10.50
N ARG A 70 -4.26 11.99 -10.29
CA ARG A 70 -5.62 11.82 -10.82
C ARG A 70 -6.16 13.16 -11.32
N PRO A 71 -7.06 13.20 -12.32
CA PRO A 71 -7.61 14.46 -12.82
C PRO A 71 -8.17 15.34 -11.71
N GLY A 72 -7.83 16.64 -11.73
CA GLY A 72 -8.26 17.60 -10.72
C GLY A 72 -7.49 17.58 -9.40
N ILE A 73 -6.52 16.66 -9.21
CA ILE A 73 -5.67 16.60 -8.02
C ILE A 73 -4.20 16.80 -8.40
N PRO A 74 -3.44 17.65 -7.68
CA PRO A 74 -2.01 17.80 -7.90
C PRO A 74 -1.26 16.48 -7.80
N ARG A 75 -0.19 16.34 -8.61
CA ARG A 75 0.72 15.20 -8.51
C ARG A 75 1.33 15.16 -7.11
N GLY A 76 1.32 14.00 -6.46
CA GLY A 76 1.91 13.78 -5.13
C GLY A 76 2.87 12.60 -5.13
N TYR A 77 3.68 12.47 -4.08
CA TYR A 77 4.39 11.22 -3.81
C TYR A 77 3.38 10.14 -3.43
N VAL A 78 3.64 8.90 -3.87
CA VAL A 78 2.67 7.80 -3.71
C VAL A 78 2.41 7.45 -2.25
N ASP A 79 3.40 7.58 -1.37
CA ASP A 79 3.28 7.36 0.07
C ASP A 79 2.41 8.43 0.76
N ASP A 80 2.59 9.70 0.40
CA ASP A 80 1.72 10.78 0.87
C ASP A 80 0.27 10.59 0.44
N VAL A 81 0.05 10.27 -0.84
CA VAL A 81 -1.29 9.97 -1.37
C VAL A 81 -1.88 8.77 -0.64
N ALA A 82 -1.13 7.68 -0.50
CA ALA A 82 -1.60 6.48 0.17
C ALA A 82 -1.95 6.72 1.64
N ARG A 83 -1.12 7.49 2.38
CA ARG A 83 -1.40 7.87 3.77
C ARG A 83 -2.73 8.60 3.90
N VAL A 84 -2.97 9.59 3.03
CA VAL A 84 -4.19 10.39 3.04
C VAL A 84 -5.41 9.54 2.67
N GLU A 85 -5.33 8.77 1.59
CA GLU A 85 -6.45 7.96 1.11
C GLU A 85 -6.79 6.81 2.07
N LEU A 86 -5.81 6.19 2.74
CA LEU A 86 -6.07 5.21 3.82
C LEU A 86 -6.45 5.84 5.15
N GLY A 87 -6.37 7.17 5.30
CA GLY A 87 -6.70 7.86 6.55
C GLY A 87 -5.74 7.57 7.71
N LEU A 88 -4.47 7.29 7.41
CA LEU A 88 -3.43 6.92 8.39
C LEU A 88 -2.77 8.14 9.04
N THR A 89 -2.27 7.92 10.26
CA THR A 89 -1.30 8.82 10.88
C THR A 89 0.04 8.75 10.14
N GLU A 90 0.90 9.74 10.33
CA GLU A 90 2.25 9.73 9.75
C GLU A 90 3.09 8.55 10.27
N ASP A 91 2.95 8.21 11.55
CA ASP A 91 3.67 7.11 12.20
C ASP A 91 3.23 5.75 11.67
N ASP A 92 1.92 5.54 11.52
CA ASP A 92 1.37 4.31 10.96
C ASP A 92 1.75 4.15 9.49
N ALA A 93 1.65 5.22 8.69
CA ALA A 93 2.05 5.18 7.29
C ALA A 93 3.54 4.89 7.14
N ARG A 94 4.40 5.59 7.89
CA ARG A 94 5.85 5.36 7.89
C ARG A 94 6.21 3.93 8.27
N THR A 95 5.49 3.34 9.23
CA THR A 95 5.74 1.96 9.66
C THR A 95 5.21 0.94 8.66
N LEU A 96 3.98 1.09 8.17
CA LEU A 96 3.33 0.21 7.21
C LEU A 96 4.00 0.22 5.84
N PHE A 97 4.51 1.36 5.41
CA PHE A 97 5.13 1.52 4.09
C PHE A 97 6.63 1.19 4.10
N ALA A 98 7.23 0.93 5.27
CA ALA A 98 8.64 0.61 5.37
C ALA A 98 8.99 -0.68 4.61
N THR A 99 10.08 -0.64 3.83
CA THR A 99 10.54 -1.77 3.00
C THR A 99 10.90 -3.02 3.79
N ARG A 100 11.24 -2.87 5.07
CA ARG A 100 11.56 -3.99 5.98
C ARG A 100 10.34 -4.76 6.48
N ARG A 101 9.12 -4.34 6.16
CA ARG A 101 7.91 -5.02 6.62
C ARG A 101 7.70 -6.29 5.82
N THR A 102 7.45 -7.39 6.52
CA THR A 102 7.10 -8.65 5.85
C THR A 102 5.68 -8.59 5.32
N ARG A 103 5.35 -9.45 4.35
CA ARG A 103 3.98 -9.58 3.86
C ARG A 103 3.00 -9.97 4.98
N ALA A 104 3.41 -10.81 5.92
CA ALA A 104 2.57 -11.23 7.03
C ALA A 104 2.23 -10.03 7.94
N GLU A 105 3.21 -9.20 8.28
CA GLU A 105 3.00 -7.98 9.06
C GLU A 105 2.08 -6.99 8.34
N VAL A 106 2.29 -6.79 7.04
CA VAL A 106 1.44 -5.95 6.19
C VAL A 106 -0.01 -6.45 6.20
N LEU A 107 -0.23 -7.75 6.01
CA LEU A 107 -1.57 -8.34 5.99
C LEU A 107 -2.25 -8.27 7.36
N ALA A 108 -1.49 -8.39 8.46
CA ALA A 108 -2.00 -8.24 9.81
C ALA A 108 -2.41 -6.78 10.10
N ALA A 109 -1.57 -5.81 9.72
CA ALA A 109 -1.88 -4.39 9.85
C ALA A 109 -3.12 -3.99 9.05
N LEU A 110 -3.20 -4.40 7.78
CA LEU A 110 -4.39 -4.17 6.96
C LEU A 110 -5.63 -4.89 7.51
N GLY A 111 -5.45 -6.03 8.20
CA GLY A 111 -6.51 -6.72 8.92
C GLY A 111 -7.10 -5.87 10.04
N GLN A 112 -6.27 -5.31 10.91
CA GLN A 112 -6.74 -4.42 11.99
C GLN A 112 -7.49 -3.20 11.43
N LEU A 113 -6.97 -2.58 10.37
CA LEU A 113 -7.64 -1.45 9.72
C LEU A 113 -8.98 -1.87 9.10
N ALA A 114 -9.03 -3.02 8.43
CA ALA A 114 -10.26 -3.58 7.86
C ALA A 114 -11.32 -3.90 8.92
N ASP A 115 -10.89 -4.25 10.13
CA ASP A 115 -11.77 -4.48 11.29
C ASP A 115 -12.19 -3.17 11.99
N GLY A 116 -11.82 -2.01 11.44
CA GLY A 116 -12.23 -0.69 11.92
C GLY A 116 -11.35 -0.08 13.01
N ALA A 117 -10.12 -0.60 13.20
CA ALA A 117 -9.19 -0.01 14.15
C ALA A 117 -8.84 1.44 13.77
N ALA A 118 -8.84 2.33 14.76
CA ALA A 118 -8.52 3.75 14.55
C ALA A 118 -7.01 4.00 14.33
N ALA A 119 -6.16 3.05 14.73
CA ALA A 119 -4.70 3.03 14.57
C ALA A 119 -4.22 1.57 14.56
N ILE A 120 -2.99 1.34 14.09
CA ILE A 120 -2.40 -0.01 14.01
C ILE A 120 -1.70 -0.34 15.33
N ASP A 121 -2.06 -1.47 15.93
CA ASP A 121 -1.38 -2.03 17.09
C ASP A 121 -0.17 -2.86 16.64
N TRP A 122 0.93 -2.14 16.38
CA TRP A 122 2.21 -2.73 15.97
C TRP A 122 2.80 -3.70 17.00
N PRO A 123 2.80 -3.41 18.32
CA PRO A 123 3.25 -4.37 19.33
C PRO A 123 2.57 -5.74 19.21
N THR A 124 1.25 -5.77 19.02
CA THR A 124 0.52 -7.04 18.83
C THR A 124 0.96 -7.77 17.56
N ILE A 125 1.19 -7.05 16.46
CA ILE A 125 1.67 -7.67 15.21
C ILE A 125 3.05 -8.30 15.40
N TRP A 126 3.99 -7.60 16.04
CA TRP A 126 5.35 -8.10 16.23
C TRP A 126 5.45 -9.23 17.25
N ALA A 127 4.57 -9.27 18.25
CA ALA A 127 4.51 -10.34 19.25
C ALA A 127 4.05 -11.69 18.67
N THR A 128 3.39 -11.69 17.50
CA THR A 128 2.86 -12.90 16.86
C THR A 128 3.79 -13.52 15.82
N GLN A 129 4.96 -12.92 15.57
CA GLN A 129 5.95 -13.49 14.66
C GLN A 129 6.86 -14.48 15.40
N PRO A 130 7.13 -15.66 14.83
CA PRO A 130 8.16 -16.55 15.39
C PRO A 130 9.52 -15.85 15.37
N PRO A 131 10.43 -16.15 16.32
CA PRO A 131 11.80 -15.67 16.23
C PRO A 131 12.44 -16.21 14.94
N GLU A 132 13.05 -15.30 14.18
CA GLU A 132 13.88 -15.65 13.00
C GLU A 132 15.11 -16.48 13.39
#